data_AF-A0A8T0Z2R8-F1
#
_entry.id   AF-A0A8T0Z2R8-F1
#
_cell.length_a   1.000
_cell.length_b   1.000
_cell.length_c   1.000
_cell.angle_alpha   90.00
_cell.angle_beta   90.00
_cell.angle_gamma   90.00
#
_symmetry.space_group_name_H-M   'P 1'
#
loop_
_entity.id
_entity.type
_entity.pdbx_description
1 polymer ?
#
loop_
_entity_poly.entity_id
_entity_poly.type
_entity_poly.pdbx_seq_one_letter_code
_entity_poly.pdbx_strand_id
1 'polypeptide(L)'
;MGWTAETKNGGNDAPKVMKVVDLLLSLSTTVDRTPAIARAAAMGLQSLLSLKPHPFSALMTTHICRSTALQHYVTWLLGDDESDLPSPSERSGRSRHECDHVYLELLVAAAAVARPDANKRRGARSSVFDDTAAMLQICTLGVASTDSSIQYSALCLLCSLLVLDDASSSALSSAVRLSGILISISWLLNHTVTHIAAMAATTLELIIRHSPPSDILRAVIEQGCVIIYRMLLSASSGATKPAVAASCRSLLNWVTEEVAWQSGVIAASTQSIMSSTNVLLQKNIVLTLQILAQRNAAIREALEDQDFRTDALVTAIQADDEAGLAVSLLSICLNCCDKCSTLKIKGCARDSNTFQGDNSNEQQDEERTPDSRTDEQDFIIQLRCADGEFVKATAVLLREHSNLFRGWKAENAHDPEGNNSVVIARLSKFRASSVQHFVDLLPMAQQVAVNALTELESFSTLQELLHLANTVGSAKCWHTTTSAICRMMTASNWLHIFQFASTEVRHPTLVLRCIRFGLRLHSSLGPRSTVPQPDKQAQIDPVGQQRVDLAPALRTAAIQMSEELFIG
;
A
#
# COMPACT_ATOMS: atom_id res chain seq x y z
N MET A 1 18.79 -62.59 -47.24
CA MET A 1 19.54 -62.03 -46.09
C MET A 1 19.09 -60.59 -45.90
N GLY A 2 18.72 -60.21 -44.67
CA GLY A 2 18.24 -58.86 -44.33
C GLY A 2 17.03 -58.95 -43.42
N TRP A 3 17.29 -59.11 -42.12
CA TRP A 3 16.32 -59.44 -41.08
C TRP A 3 15.28 -58.34 -40.83
N THR A 4 14.02 -58.74 -40.77
CA THR A 4 12.94 -58.02 -40.10
C THR A 4 13.21 -58.00 -38.59
N ALA A 5 13.69 -56.87 -38.08
CA ALA A 5 13.71 -56.61 -36.65
C ALA A 5 12.29 -56.23 -36.17
N GLU A 6 11.43 -57.25 -36.02
CA GLU A 6 10.28 -57.14 -35.12
C GLU A 6 10.81 -57.02 -33.69
N THR A 7 10.68 -55.84 -33.10
CA THR A 7 10.87 -55.62 -31.67
C THR A 7 9.75 -56.32 -30.89
N LYS A 8 9.95 -57.61 -30.59
CA LYS A 8 9.29 -58.31 -29.48
C LYS A 8 9.71 -57.68 -28.15
N ASN A 9 9.10 -56.57 -27.75
CA ASN A 9 9.22 -56.05 -26.40
C ASN A 9 7.80 -55.86 -25.80
N GLY A 10 7.35 -56.77 -24.93
CA GLY A 10 6.25 -56.46 -24.01
C GLY A 10 5.22 -57.55 -23.62
N GLY A 11 5.26 -58.76 -24.20
CA GLY A 11 4.12 -59.71 -24.09
C GLY A 11 3.83 -60.32 -22.71
N ASN A 12 4.87 -60.70 -21.93
CA ASN A 12 4.69 -61.44 -20.67
C ASN A 12 4.86 -60.60 -19.39
N ASP A 13 5.47 -59.42 -19.49
CA ASP A 13 5.81 -58.60 -18.32
C ASP A 13 4.84 -57.44 -18.11
N ALA A 14 4.14 -56.98 -19.16
CA ALA A 14 3.09 -55.96 -19.02
C ALA A 14 2.00 -56.36 -18.01
N PRO A 15 1.45 -57.60 -18.01
CA PRO A 15 0.45 -58.00 -17.03
C PRO A 15 0.98 -58.05 -15.59
N LYS A 16 2.27 -58.37 -15.40
CA LYS A 16 2.90 -58.39 -14.08
C LYS A 16 3.12 -56.98 -13.54
N VAL A 17 3.58 -56.07 -14.40
CA VAL A 17 3.75 -54.66 -14.07
C VAL A 17 2.40 -54.04 -13.68
N MET A 18 1.32 -54.34 -14.42
CA MET A 18 -0.01 -53.84 -14.09
C MET A 18 -0.53 -54.36 -12.75
N LYS A 19 -0.28 -55.64 -12.40
CA LYS A 19 -0.62 -56.16 -11.06
C LYS A 19 0.06 -55.42 -9.92
N VAL A 20 1.30 -54.97 -10.13
CA VAL A 20 2.02 -54.16 -9.13
C VAL A 20 1.38 -52.77 -9.00
N VAL A 21 1.04 -52.14 -10.13
CA VAL A 21 0.33 -50.84 -10.13
C VAL A 21 -1.04 -50.97 -9.45
N ASP A 22 -1.81 -52.01 -9.76
CA ASP A 22 -3.12 -52.29 -9.14
C ASP A 22 -3.00 -52.49 -7.62
N LEU A 23 -1.99 -53.23 -7.17
CA LEU A 23 -1.72 -53.42 -5.76
C LEU A 23 -1.40 -52.08 -5.07
N LEU A 24 -0.53 -51.26 -5.68
CA LEU A 24 -0.19 -49.95 -5.14
C LEU A 24 -1.41 -49.02 -5.08
N LEU A 25 -2.25 -49.00 -6.12
CA LEU A 25 -3.50 -48.23 -6.16
C LEU A 25 -4.51 -48.69 -5.11
N SER A 26 -4.59 -49.99 -4.85
CA SER A 26 -5.48 -50.53 -3.82
C SER A 26 -4.96 -50.25 -2.41
N LEU A 27 -3.64 -50.25 -2.19
CA LEU A 27 -3.06 -49.98 -0.88
C LEU A 27 -3.11 -48.49 -0.55
N SER A 28 -2.91 -47.61 -1.52
CA SER A 28 -2.89 -46.16 -1.33
C SER A 28 -4.23 -45.55 -0.91
N THR A 29 -5.35 -46.23 -1.16
CA THR A 29 -6.70 -45.81 -0.73
C THR A 29 -7.09 -46.34 0.65
N THR A 30 -6.23 -47.13 1.32
CA THR A 30 -6.52 -47.65 2.68
C THR A 30 -6.13 -46.69 3.80
N VAL A 31 -6.09 -45.39 3.54
CA VAL A 31 -5.50 -44.36 4.43
C VAL A 31 -6.14 -44.34 5.82
N ASP A 32 -7.43 -44.62 5.93
CA ASP A 32 -8.16 -44.64 7.21
C ASP A 32 -7.87 -45.88 8.04
N ARG A 33 -7.47 -46.99 7.40
CA ARG A 33 -7.17 -48.27 8.05
C ARG A 33 -5.69 -48.44 8.33
N THR A 34 -4.84 -48.08 7.38
CA THR A 34 -3.40 -48.29 7.40
C THR A 34 -2.65 -47.11 6.77
N PRO A 35 -2.59 -45.95 7.44
CA PRO A 35 -2.07 -44.70 6.87
C PRO A 35 -0.60 -44.79 6.42
N ALA A 36 0.25 -45.50 7.17
CA ALA A 36 1.65 -45.68 6.80
C ALA A 36 1.82 -46.50 5.52
N ILE A 37 1.01 -47.55 5.34
CA ILE A 37 1.02 -48.41 4.15
C ILE A 37 0.45 -47.64 2.96
N ALA A 38 -0.64 -46.92 3.17
CA ALA A 38 -1.26 -46.09 2.14
C ALA A 38 -0.31 -45.00 1.63
N ARG A 39 0.39 -44.31 2.54
CA ARG A 39 1.41 -43.31 2.19
C ARG A 39 2.60 -43.92 1.47
N ALA A 40 3.10 -45.08 1.91
CA ALA A 40 4.18 -45.79 1.22
C ALA A 40 3.79 -46.19 -0.20
N ALA A 41 2.56 -46.67 -0.39
CA ALA A 41 2.02 -47.01 -1.70
C ALA A 41 1.85 -45.76 -2.59
N ALA A 42 1.36 -44.65 -2.04
CA ALA A 42 1.24 -43.38 -2.76
C ALA A 42 2.62 -42.82 -3.20
N MET A 43 3.65 -42.89 -2.35
CA MET A 43 5.02 -42.56 -2.73
C MET A 43 5.54 -43.46 -3.86
N GLY A 44 5.20 -44.76 -3.82
CA GLY A 44 5.51 -45.70 -4.90
C GLY A 44 4.86 -45.29 -6.22
N LEU A 45 3.58 -44.91 -6.20
CA LEU A 45 2.86 -44.41 -7.39
C LEU A 45 3.45 -43.09 -7.91
N GLN A 46 3.83 -42.17 -7.01
CA GLN A 46 4.46 -40.89 -7.35
C GLN A 46 5.82 -41.11 -8.03
N SER A 47 6.61 -42.07 -7.52
CA SER A 47 7.86 -42.48 -8.14
C SER A 47 7.62 -43.05 -9.55
N LEU A 48 6.60 -43.90 -9.73
CA LEU A 48 6.25 -44.45 -11.04
C LEU A 48 5.85 -43.38 -12.06
N LEU A 49 5.17 -42.32 -11.63
CA LEU A 49 4.80 -41.19 -12.49
C LEU A 49 5.98 -40.27 -12.86
N SER A 50 7.04 -40.25 -12.03
CA SER A 50 8.22 -39.39 -12.22
C SER A 50 9.39 -40.07 -12.93
N LEU A 51 9.33 -41.38 -13.17
CA LEU A 51 10.40 -42.15 -13.83
C LEU A 51 10.54 -41.86 -15.35
N LYS A 52 11.79 -41.64 -15.81
CA LYS A 52 12.23 -41.59 -17.23
C LYS A 52 12.05 -42.97 -17.93
N PRO A 53 12.07 -43.06 -19.28
CA PRO A 53 11.15 -43.90 -20.04
C PRO A 53 11.36 -45.41 -19.81
N HIS A 54 10.59 -45.96 -18.88
CA HIS A 54 10.32 -47.39 -18.84
C HIS A 54 9.50 -47.77 -20.08
N PRO A 55 9.70 -48.95 -20.70
CA PRO A 55 8.89 -49.39 -21.86
C PRO A 55 7.38 -49.46 -21.58
N PHE A 56 6.96 -49.48 -20.32
CA PHE A 56 5.57 -49.45 -19.89
C PHE A 56 5.13 -48.13 -19.24
N SER A 57 5.95 -47.08 -19.25
CA SER A 57 5.64 -45.82 -18.54
C SER A 57 4.30 -45.24 -18.97
N ALA A 58 4.06 -45.13 -20.28
CA ALA A 58 2.80 -44.61 -20.81
C ALA A 58 1.58 -45.45 -20.40
N LEU A 59 1.73 -46.78 -20.32
CA LEU A 59 0.68 -47.71 -19.92
C LEU A 59 0.38 -47.57 -18.41
N MET A 60 1.42 -47.56 -17.58
CA MET A 60 1.30 -47.37 -16.13
C MET A 60 0.66 -46.02 -15.80
N THR A 61 1.14 -44.92 -16.42
CA THR A 61 0.56 -43.60 -16.18
C THR A 61 -0.89 -43.52 -16.61
N THR A 62 -1.24 -44.08 -17.78
CA THR A 62 -2.63 -44.12 -18.25
C THR A 62 -3.53 -44.83 -17.25
N HIS A 63 -3.05 -45.93 -16.67
CA HIS A 63 -3.82 -46.71 -15.70
C HIS A 63 -3.97 -45.99 -14.36
N ILE A 64 -2.90 -45.38 -13.85
CA ILE A 64 -2.93 -44.56 -12.63
C ILE A 64 -3.91 -43.39 -12.79
N CYS A 65 -3.84 -42.67 -13.92
CA CYS A 65 -4.71 -41.51 -14.18
C CYS A 65 -6.19 -41.89 -14.37
N ARG A 66 -6.49 -43.12 -14.82
CA ARG A 66 -7.87 -43.60 -14.98
C ARG A 66 -8.43 -44.30 -13.74
N SER A 67 -7.60 -44.55 -12.73
CA SER A 67 -8.03 -45.20 -11.51
C SER A 67 -8.95 -44.30 -10.69
N THR A 68 -9.90 -44.91 -9.98
CA THR A 68 -10.74 -44.23 -8.99
C THR A 68 -9.95 -43.77 -7.76
N ALA A 69 -8.70 -44.22 -7.60
CA ALA A 69 -7.84 -43.82 -6.50
C ALA A 69 -7.56 -42.30 -6.48
N LEU A 70 -7.44 -41.65 -7.65
CA LEU A 70 -7.28 -40.19 -7.71
C LEU A 70 -8.50 -39.44 -7.14
N GLN A 71 -9.71 -39.93 -7.42
CA GLN A 71 -10.94 -39.37 -6.86
C GLN A 71 -10.94 -39.52 -5.33
N HIS A 72 -10.53 -40.70 -4.83
CA HIS A 72 -10.40 -40.95 -3.40
C HIS A 72 -9.42 -39.97 -2.73
N TYR A 73 -8.28 -39.66 -3.35
CA TYR A 73 -7.33 -38.70 -2.78
C TYR A 73 -7.91 -37.28 -2.70
N VAL A 74 -8.67 -36.86 -3.71
CA VAL A 74 -9.33 -35.55 -3.69
C VAL A 74 -10.37 -35.48 -2.59
N THR A 75 -11.25 -36.47 -2.49
CA THR A 75 -12.26 -36.55 -1.41
C THR A 75 -11.59 -36.55 -0.04
N TRP A 76 -10.51 -37.31 0.12
CA TRP A 76 -9.75 -37.37 1.37
C TRP A 76 -9.06 -36.04 1.72
N LEU A 77 -8.44 -35.36 0.75
CA LEU A 77 -7.81 -34.05 0.95
C LEU A 77 -8.81 -32.94 1.26
N LEU A 78 -10.05 -33.04 0.75
CA LEU A 78 -11.13 -32.10 1.05
C LEU A 78 -11.80 -32.37 2.39
N GLY A 79 -11.72 -33.61 2.89
CA GLY A 79 -12.32 -34.03 4.16
C GLY A 79 -13.84 -34.21 4.10
N ASP A 80 -14.40 -34.50 2.92
CA ASP A 80 -15.85 -34.59 2.64
C ASP A 80 -16.48 -35.94 3.02
N ASP A 81 -15.80 -36.80 3.80
CA ASP A 81 -16.43 -38.01 4.31
C ASP A 81 -17.38 -37.67 5.47
N GLU A 82 -18.65 -37.37 5.14
CA GLU A 82 -19.78 -37.35 6.07
C GLU A 82 -20.14 -38.74 6.63
N SER A 83 -19.25 -39.73 6.51
CA SER A 83 -19.47 -41.11 6.94
C SER A 83 -18.65 -41.48 8.17
N ASP A 84 -18.71 -40.65 9.22
CA ASP A 84 -18.72 -41.08 10.64
C ASP A 84 -18.64 -39.84 11.54
N LEU A 85 -19.75 -39.46 12.17
CA LEU A 85 -19.78 -38.47 13.25
C LEU A 85 -19.23 -39.10 14.55
N PRO A 86 -18.10 -38.64 15.13
CA PRO A 86 -17.93 -38.71 16.57
C PRO A 86 -18.57 -37.48 17.21
N SER A 87 -19.03 -37.66 18.44
CA SER A 87 -19.81 -36.69 19.22
C SER A 87 -19.09 -35.34 19.43
N PRO A 88 -19.82 -34.26 19.81
CA PRO A 88 -19.30 -32.89 19.89
C PRO A 88 -18.13 -32.68 20.87
N SER A 89 -17.84 -33.66 21.72
CA SER A 89 -16.82 -33.63 22.77
C SER A 89 -15.40 -33.98 22.31
N GLU A 90 -15.18 -34.44 21.07
CA GLU A 90 -13.83 -34.76 20.55
C GLU A 90 -13.24 -33.65 19.64
N ARG A 91 -13.90 -32.50 19.55
CA ARG A 91 -13.48 -31.38 18.67
C ARG A 91 -12.22 -30.62 19.10
N SER A 92 -11.56 -31.00 20.20
CA SER A 92 -10.41 -30.24 20.72
C SER A 92 -9.03 -30.85 20.40
N GLY A 93 -8.90 -31.80 19.47
CA GLY A 93 -7.59 -32.42 19.20
C GLY A 93 -7.37 -33.17 17.89
N ARG A 94 -8.38 -33.35 17.03
CA ARG A 94 -8.15 -33.84 15.66
C ARG A 94 -7.98 -32.65 14.74
N SER A 95 -6.75 -32.39 14.31
CA SER A 95 -6.47 -31.45 13.23
C SER A 95 -7.37 -31.80 12.05
N ARG A 96 -8.07 -30.79 11.50
CA ARG A 96 -8.57 -30.88 10.11
C ARG A 96 -7.42 -31.46 9.28
N HIS A 97 -7.67 -32.54 8.54
CA HIS A 97 -6.67 -33.27 7.78
C HIS A 97 -5.70 -32.28 7.13
N GLU A 98 -4.47 -32.21 7.64
CA GLU A 98 -3.42 -31.40 7.03
C GLU A 98 -3.23 -31.95 5.61
N CYS A 99 -3.21 -31.07 4.62
CA CYS A 99 -3.07 -31.43 3.21
C CYS A 99 -1.79 -32.28 3.01
N ASP A 100 -1.90 -33.62 3.05
CA ASP A 100 -0.70 -34.46 3.07
C ASP A 100 0.05 -34.32 1.75
N HIS A 101 1.29 -33.86 1.88
CA HIS A 101 2.21 -33.56 0.81
C HIS A 101 2.33 -34.68 -0.24
N VAL A 102 2.28 -35.95 0.18
CA VAL A 102 2.47 -37.09 -0.74
C VAL A 102 1.31 -37.22 -1.72
N TYR A 103 0.07 -37.04 -1.25
CA TYR A 103 -1.11 -37.09 -2.12
C TYR A 103 -1.17 -35.88 -3.04
N LEU A 104 -0.74 -34.71 -2.56
CA LEU A 104 -0.62 -33.51 -3.37
C LEU A 104 0.42 -33.66 -4.48
N GLU A 105 1.62 -34.16 -4.17
CA GLU A 105 2.65 -34.46 -5.19
C GLU A 105 2.18 -35.49 -6.22
N LEU A 106 1.39 -36.48 -5.80
CA LEU A 106 0.83 -37.45 -6.73
C LEU A 106 -0.17 -36.79 -7.69
N LEU A 107 -1.00 -35.85 -7.21
CA LEU A 107 -1.86 -35.03 -8.06
C LEU A 107 -1.05 -34.15 -9.01
N VAL A 108 0.05 -33.54 -8.56
CA VAL A 108 0.98 -32.77 -9.41
C VAL A 108 1.51 -33.65 -10.54
N ALA A 109 2.03 -34.83 -10.21
CA ALA A 109 2.60 -35.76 -11.18
C ALA A 109 1.54 -36.24 -12.18
N ALA A 110 0.33 -36.55 -11.72
CA ALA A 110 -0.77 -36.96 -12.58
C ALA A 110 -1.24 -35.81 -13.51
N ALA A 111 -1.35 -34.59 -12.99
CA ALA A 111 -1.70 -33.40 -13.78
C ALA A 111 -0.63 -33.07 -14.84
N ALA A 112 0.65 -33.21 -14.50
CA ALA A 112 1.76 -32.98 -15.43
C ALA A 112 1.75 -33.95 -16.62
N VAL A 113 1.34 -35.20 -16.42
CA VAL A 113 1.25 -36.19 -17.51
C VAL A 113 -0.08 -36.10 -18.28
N ALA A 114 -1.12 -35.53 -17.69
CA ALA A 114 -2.40 -35.30 -18.36
C ALA A 114 -2.33 -34.22 -19.47
N ARG A 115 -1.18 -33.56 -19.65
CA ARG A 115 -0.97 -32.53 -20.68
C ARG A 115 -1.20 -33.09 -22.08
N PRO A 116 -2.04 -32.44 -22.91
CA PRO A 116 -2.19 -32.85 -24.30
C PRO A 116 -0.90 -32.57 -25.08
N ASP A 117 -0.23 -33.62 -25.56
CA ASP A 117 0.77 -33.48 -26.63
C ASP A 117 0.05 -32.90 -27.86
N ALA A 118 0.52 -31.76 -28.39
CA ALA A 118 -0.09 -31.04 -29.52
C ALA A 118 -0.34 -31.90 -30.78
N ASN A 119 0.29 -33.07 -30.87
CA ASN A 119 0.18 -34.01 -32.01
C ASN A 119 -0.39 -35.38 -31.65
N LYS A 120 -0.89 -35.62 -30.43
CA LYS A 120 -1.49 -36.91 -30.05
C LYS A 120 -2.92 -36.71 -29.57
N ARG A 121 -3.84 -37.55 -30.08
CA ARG A 121 -5.22 -37.67 -29.57
C ARG A 121 -5.18 -37.70 -28.04
N ARG A 122 -5.99 -36.85 -27.40
CA ARG A 122 -6.17 -36.71 -25.94
C ARG A 122 -5.63 -37.92 -25.17
N GLY A 123 -4.49 -37.74 -24.51
CA GLY A 123 -4.05 -38.65 -23.47
C GLY A 123 -5.14 -38.79 -22.38
N ALA A 124 -5.05 -39.87 -21.62
CA ALA A 124 -6.02 -40.25 -20.59
C ALA A 124 -6.08 -39.24 -19.43
N ARG A 125 -6.83 -38.16 -19.62
CA ARG A 125 -7.16 -37.19 -18.57
C ARG A 125 -8.17 -37.82 -17.60
N SER A 126 -7.86 -37.75 -16.30
CA SER A 126 -8.80 -38.12 -15.24
C SER A 126 -9.91 -37.07 -15.16
N SER A 127 -11.17 -37.49 -14.96
CA SER A 127 -12.29 -36.56 -14.74
C SER A 127 -12.15 -35.74 -13.47
N VAL A 128 -11.28 -36.17 -12.53
CA VAL A 128 -10.96 -35.45 -11.29
C VAL A 128 -10.46 -34.03 -11.56
N PHE A 129 -9.71 -33.82 -12.65
CA PHE A 129 -9.19 -32.51 -13.01
C PHE A 129 -10.22 -31.61 -13.71
N ASP A 130 -11.40 -32.14 -14.04
CA ASP A 130 -12.53 -31.34 -14.54
C ASP A 130 -13.29 -30.65 -13.40
N ASP A 131 -13.16 -31.15 -12.16
CA ASP A 131 -13.71 -30.51 -10.96
C ASP A 131 -12.85 -29.32 -10.53
N THR A 132 -13.14 -28.17 -11.14
CA THR A 132 -12.43 -26.92 -10.90
C THR A 132 -12.53 -26.45 -9.44
N ALA A 133 -13.66 -26.70 -8.78
CA ALA A 133 -13.90 -26.24 -7.41
C ALA A 133 -13.04 -27.03 -6.42
N ALA A 134 -13.05 -28.36 -6.53
CA ALA A 134 -12.22 -29.25 -5.73
C ALA A 134 -10.73 -28.93 -5.89
N MET A 135 -10.26 -28.79 -7.14
CA MET A 135 -8.86 -28.48 -7.43
C MET A 135 -8.43 -27.12 -6.87
N LEU A 136 -9.27 -26.10 -7.02
CA LEU A 136 -8.99 -24.78 -6.48
C LEU A 136 -8.97 -24.77 -4.95
N GLN A 137 -9.86 -25.50 -4.28
CA GLN A 137 -9.88 -25.62 -2.83
C GLN A 137 -8.62 -26.29 -2.30
N ILE A 138 -8.20 -27.41 -2.91
CA ILE A 138 -6.94 -28.10 -2.57
C ILE A 138 -5.75 -27.15 -2.74
N CYS A 139 -5.67 -26.44 -3.88
CA CYS A 139 -4.59 -25.48 -4.13
C CYS A 139 -4.61 -24.33 -3.12
N THR A 140 -5.79 -23.80 -2.77
CA THR A 140 -5.95 -22.69 -1.82
C THR A 140 -5.49 -23.11 -0.43
N LEU A 141 -5.91 -24.29 0.04
CA LEU A 141 -5.48 -24.84 1.33
C LEU A 141 -3.97 -25.09 1.35
N GLY A 142 -3.41 -25.66 0.28
CA GLY A 142 -1.98 -25.95 0.19
C GLY A 142 -1.12 -24.69 0.12
N VAL A 143 -1.51 -23.68 -0.66
CA VAL A 143 -0.83 -22.37 -0.74
C VAL A 143 -0.87 -21.63 0.60
N ALA A 144 -1.95 -21.79 1.37
CA ALA A 144 -2.10 -21.21 2.70
C ALA A 144 -1.42 -22.02 3.83
N SER A 145 -0.84 -23.18 3.53
CA SER A 145 -0.16 -24.03 4.51
C SER A 145 1.04 -23.32 5.14
N THR A 146 1.40 -23.69 6.37
CA THR A 146 2.65 -23.26 7.01
C THR A 146 3.86 -24.08 6.55
N ASP A 147 3.64 -25.26 5.93
CA ASP A 147 4.70 -26.12 5.43
C ASP A 147 5.09 -25.69 4.00
N SER A 148 6.36 -25.30 3.83
CA SER A 148 6.93 -24.90 2.55
C SER A 148 6.85 -25.98 1.47
N SER A 149 6.93 -27.26 1.84
CA SER A 149 6.81 -28.37 0.89
C SER A 149 5.38 -28.46 0.31
N ILE A 150 4.37 -28.31 1.17
CA ILE A 150 2.95 -28.28 0.77
C ILE A 150 2.67 -27.05 -0.10
N GLN A 151 3.17 -25.87 0.29
CA GLN A 151 3.03 -24.64 -0.51
C GLN A 151 3.63 -24.83 -1.91
N TYR A 152 4.82 -25.40 -2.01
CA TYR A 152 5.48 -25.65 -3.29
C TYR A 152 4.68 -26.62 -4.16
N SER A 153 4.25 -27.74 -3.60
CA SER A 153 3.47 -28.76 -4.31
C SER A 153 2.11 -28.22 -4.76
N ALA A 154 1.47 -27.35 -3.96
CA ALA A 154 0.22 -26.69 -4.32
C ALA A 154 0.40 -25.71 -5.49
N LEU A 155 1.46 -24.90 -5.48
CA LEU A 155 1.79 -24.02 -6.60
C LEU A 155 2.12 -24.83 -7.87
N CYS A 156 2.87 -25.93 -7.73
CA CYS A 156 3.17 -26.84 -8.84
C CYS A 156 1.90 -27.48 -9.43
N LEU A 157 0.94 -27.84 -8.58
CA LEU A 157 -0.35 -28.38 -9.01
C LEU A 157 -1.11 -27.31 -9.79
N LEU A 158 -1.26 -26.11 -9.23
CA LEU A 158 -1.96 -25.01 -9.87
C LEU A 158 -1.33 -24.64 -11.23
N CYS A 159 -0.01 -24.52 -11.29
CA CYS A 159 0.72 -24.34 -12.55
C CYS A 159 0.42 -25.46 -13.55
N SER A 160 0.43 -26.73 -13.10
CA SER A 160 0.21 -27.87 -13.98
C SER A 160 -1.21 -27.91 -14.56
N LEU A 161 -2.20 -27.45 -13.80
CA LEU A 161 -3.59 -27.33 -14.23
C LEU A 161 -3.80 -26.14 -15.19
N LEU A 162 -3.12 -25.01 -14.94
CA LEU A 162 -3.26 -23.79 -15.77
C LEU A 162 -2.55 -23.90 -17.13
N VAL A 163 -1.47 -24.69 -17.24
CA VAL A 163 -0.73 -24.91 -18.51
C VAL A 163 -1.56 -25.66 -19.56
N LEU A 164 -2.70 -26.26 -19.19
CA LEU A 164 -3.57 -26.96 -20.13
C LEU A 164 -4.28 -25.94 -21.04
N ASP A 165 -4.03 -25.95 -22.35
CA ASP A 165 -4.77 -25.10 -23.30
C ASP A 165 -6.17 -25.69 -23.60
N ASP A 166 -7.02 -25.81 -22.58
CA ASP A 166 -8.41 -26.28 -22.72
C ASP A 166 -9.41 -25.52 -21.85
N ALA A 167 -10.70 -25.84 -22.02
CA ALA A 167 -11.81 -25.17 -21.34
C ALA A 167 -11.72 -25.25 -19.82
N SER A 168 -11.09 -26.28 -19.27
CA SER A 168 -10.94 -26.44 -17.82
C SER A 168 -9.92 -25.48 -17.23
N SER A 169 -8.83 -25.19 -17.96
CA SER A 169 -7.85 -24.17 -17.53
C SER A 169 -8.48 -22.78 -17.54
N SER A 170 -9.29 -22.47 -18.56
CA SER A 170 -10.04 -21.22 -18.60
C SER A 170 -11.04 -21.10 -17.44
N ALA A 171 -11.76 -22.19 -17.13
CA ALA A 171 -12.67 -22.24 -15.98
C ALA A 171 -11.92 -22.08 -14.64
N LEU A 172 -10.79 -22.75 -14.48
CA LEU A 172 -9.92 -22.65 -13.30
C LEU A 172 -9.33 -21.25 -13.16
N SER A 173 -8.84 -20.65 -14.25
CA SER A 173 -8.36 -19.28 -14.28
C SER A 173 -9.46 -18.30 -13.83
N SER A 174 -10.69 -18.48 -14.32
CA SER A 174 -11.84 -17.69 -13.86
C SER A 174 -12.12 -17.87 -12.37
N ALA A 175 -12.12 -19.11 -11.87
CA ALA A 175 -12.35 -19.41 -10.46
C ALA A 175 -11.24 -18.85 -9.55
N VAL A 176 -9.97 -18.93 -9.97
CA VAL A 176 -8.80 -18.34 -9.29
C VAL A 176 -9.02 -16.84 -9.07
N ARG A 177 -9.46 -16.10 -10.10
CA ARG A 177 -9.74 -14.66 -10.01
C ARG A 177 -10.84 -14.29 -9.01
N LEU A 178 -11.76 -15.20 -8.73
CA LEU A 178 -12.89 -14.95 -7.83
C LEU A 178 -12.65 -15.47 -6.40
N SER A 179 -11.61 -16.29 -6.18
CA SER A 179 -11.39 -17.01 -4.93
C SER A 179 -10.62 -16.27 -3.84
N GLY A 180 -9.92 -15.18 -4.16
CA GLY A 180 -9.00 -14.52 -3.22
C GLY A 180 -7.60 -15.15 -3.15
N ILE A 181 -7.33 -16.24 -3.87
CA ILE A 181 -6.03 -16.95 -3.81
C ILE A 181 -4.85 -16.08 -4.30
N LEU A 182 -5.09 -15.05 -5.14
CA LEU A 182 -4.01 -14.18 -5.63
C LEU A 182 -3.33 -13.42 -4.48
N ILE A 183 -4.04 -13.17 -3.38
CA ILE A 183 -3.48 -12.56 -2.16
C ILE A 183 -2.35 -13.44 -1.63
N SER A 184 -2.64 -14.73 -1.42
CA SER A 184 -1.68 -15.69 -0.88
C SER A 184 -0.50 -15.90 -1.83
N ILE A 185 -0.77 -16.07 -3.13
CA ILE A 185 0.29 -16.22 -4.14
C ILE A 185 1.18 -14.96 -4.19
N SER A 186 0.60 -13.76 -4.11
CA SER A 186 1.37 -12.51 -4.09
C SER A 186 2.29 -12.40 -2.88
N TRP A 187 1.85 -12.85 -1.70
CA TRP A 187 2.71 -12.88 -0.51
C TRP A 187 3.87 -13.87 -0.63
N LEU A 188 3.66 -15.00 -1.31
CA LEU A 188 4.71 -15.99 -1.55
C LEU A 188 5.85 -15.48 -2.45
N LEU A 189 5.68 -14.35 -3.15
CA LEU A 189 6.78 -13.70 -3.87
C LEU A 189 7.96 -13.33 -2.96
N ASN A 190 7.73 -13.09 -1.66
CA ASN A 190 8.79 -12.80 -0.68
C ASN A 190 9.11 -13.99 0.23
N HIS A 191 8.76 -15.21 -0.17
CA HIS A 191 9.08 -16.40 0.59
C HIS A 191 10.61 -16.52 0.85
N THR A 192 11.00 -17.17 1.96
CA THR A 192 12.41 -17.35 2.33
C THR A 192 13.12 -18.31 1.37
N VAL A 193 12.40 -19.34 0.95
CA VAL A 193 12.84 -20.34 -0.02
C VAL A 193 12.65 -19.84 -1.46
N THR A 194 13.75 -19.71 -2.19
CA THR A 194 13.80 -19.05 -3.52
C THR A 194 12.97 -19.74 -4.59
N HIS A 195 12.93 -21.07 -4.62
CA HIS A 195 12.15 -21.81 -5.61
C HIS A 195 10.64 -21.67 -5.41
N ILE A 196 10.17 -21.43 -4.17
CA ILE A 196 8.76 -21.15 -3.88
C ILE A 196 8.39 -19.77 -4.41
N ALA A 197 9.23 -18.75 -4.15
CA ALA A 197 9.02 -17.41 -4.70
C ALA A 197 9.03 -17.41 -6.24
N ALA A 198 9.94 -18.17 -6.86
CA ALA A 198 9.98 -18.34 -8.31
C ALA A 198 8.71 -19.02 -8.84
N MET A 199 8.25 -20.08 -8.18
CA MET A 199 7.03 -20.79 -8.58
C MET A 199 5.78 -19.92 -8.41
N ALA A 200 5.71 -19.10 -7.35
CA ALA A 200 4.63 -18.13 -7.17
C ALA A 200 4.61 -17.09 -8.32
N ALA A 201 5.78 -16.59 -8.74
CA ALA A 201 5.87 -15.70 -9.89
C ALA A 201 5.41 -16.38 -11.20
N THR A 202 5.85 -17.61 -11.45
CA THR A 202 5.39 -18.40 -12.61
C THR A 202 3.88 -18.65 -12.57
N THR A 203 3.33 -18.93 -11.39
CA THR A 203 1.88 -19.13 -11.21
C THR A 203 1.10 -17.86 -11.59
N LEU A 204 1.54 -16.69 -11.12
CA LEU A 204 0.92 -15.41 -11.48
C LEU A 204 1.01 -15.13 -12.98
N GLU A 205 2.17 -15.39 -13.61
CA GLU A 205 2.36 -15.22 -15.04
C GLU A 205 1.39 -16.08 -15.86
N LEU A 206 1.21 -17.35 -15.46
CA LEU A 206 0.24 -18.24 -16.09
C LEU A 206 -1.19 -17.75 -15.92
N ILE A 207 -1.57 -17.32 -14.71
CA ILE A 207 -2.92 -16.77 -14.46
C ILE A 207 -3.18 -15.54 -15.34
N ILE A 208 -2.20 -14.63 -15.44
CA ILE A 208 -2.30 -13.43 -16.29
C ILE A 208 -2.47 -13.83 -17.76
N ARG A 209 -1.64 -14.76 -18.25
CA ARG A 209 -1.68 -15.21 -19.65
C ARG A 209 -2.99 -15.90 -20.02
N HIS A 210 -3.56 -16.71 -19.12
CA HIS A 210 -4.80 -17.45 -19.34
C HIS A 210 -6.05 -16.70 -18.91
N SER A 211 -5.96 -15.39 -18.66
CA SER A 211 -7.09 -14.54 -18.28
C SER A 211 -7.36 -13.47 -19.34
N PRO A 212 -8.64 -13.17 -19.63
CA PRO A 212 -9.00 -11.89 -20.22
C PRO A 212 -8.36 -10.71 -19.46
N PRO A 213 -7.70 -9.76 -20.14
CA PRO A 213 -6.98 -8.66 -19.50
C PRO A 213 -7.83 -7.84 -18.51
N SER A 214 -9.03 -7.41 -18.91
CA SER A 214 -9.93 -6.61 -18.06
C SER A 214 -10.25 -7.28 -16.72
N ASP A 215 -10.51 -8.58 -16.77
CA ASP A 215 -10.95 -9.35 -15.62
C ASP A 215 -9.80 -9.65 -14.65
N ILE A 216 -8.59 -9.96 -15.14
CA ILE A 216 -7.44 -10.16 -14.25
C ILE A 216 -7.00 -8.86 -13.62
N LEU A 217 -7.06 -7.74 -14.35
CA LEU A 217 -6.79 -6.42 -13.78
C LEU A 217 -7.79 -6.10 -12.67
N ARG A 218 -9.09 -6.36 -12.89
CA ARG A 218 -10.12 -6.20 -11.86
C ARG A 218 -9.83 -7.06 -10.65
N ALA A 219 -9.51 -8.35 -10.84
CA ALA A 219 -9.18 -9.26 -9.74
C ALA A 219 -7.95 -8.80 -8.96
N VAL A 220 -6.89 -8.34 -9.64
CA VAL A 220 -5.66 -7.82 -9.03
C VAL A 220 -5.94 -6.55 -8.21
N ILE A 221 -6.86 -5.69 -8.64
CA ILE A 221 -7.29 -4.48 -7.93
C ILE A 221 -8.14 -4.84 -6.71
N GLU A 222 -9.18 -5.65 -6.89
CA GLU A 222 -10.14 -6.02 -5.85
C GLU A 222 -9.52 -6.85 -4.72
N GLN A 223 -8.59 -7.74 -5.08
CA GLN A 223 -7.85 -8.54 -4.10
C GLN A 223 -6.67 -7.76 -3.46
N GLY A 224 -6.38 -6.53 -3.91
CA GLY A 224 -5.34 -5.69 -3.31
C GLY A 224 -3.91 -6.17 -3.59
N CYS A 225 -3.67 -6.93 -4.66
CA CYS A 225 -2.33 -7.47 -4.96
C CYS A 225 -1.31 -6.35 -5.23
N VAL A 226 -1.74 -5.22 -5.80
CA VAL A 226 -0.89 -4.03 -6.02
C VAL A 226 -0.34 -3.47 -4.70
N ILE A 227 -1.14 -3.50 -3.63
CA ILE A 227 -0.71 -3.08 -2.29
C ILE A 227 0.42 -4.00 -1.81
N ILE A 228 0.26 -5.31 -1.99
CA ILE A 228 1.28 -6.32 -1.65
C ILE A 228 2.58 -6.05 -2.43
N TYR A 229 2.50 -5.87 -3.75
CA TYR A 229 3.67 -5.59 -4.58
C TYR A 229 4.41 -4.33 -4.12
N ARG A 230 3.68 -3.25 -3.80
CA ARG A 230 4.28 -2.02 -3.27
C ARG A 230 4.94 -2.23 -1.91
N MET A 231 4.28 -2.93 -0.99
CA MET A 231 4.85 -3.24 0.34
C MET A 231 6.13 -4.08 0.21
N LEU A 232 6.13 -5.12 -0.62
CA LEU A 232 7.28 -5.96 -0.86
C LEU A 232 8.45 -5.19 -1.50
N LEU A 233 8.16 -4.25 -2.42
CA LEU A 233 9.18 -3.34 -2.97
C LEU A 233 9.80 -2.44 -1.91
N SER A 234 8.99 -1.85 -1.04
CA SER A 234 9.46 -1.01 0.06
C SER A 234 10.32 -1.80 1.04
N ALA A 235 9.91 -3.00 1.44
CA ALA A 235 10.67 -3.87 2.32
C ALA A 235 11.99 -4.36 1.67
N SER A 236 11.99 -4.61 0.36
CA SER A 236 13.16 -5.08 -0.38
C SER A 236 14.22 -3.99 -0.61
N SER A 237 13.89 -2.71 -0.44
CA SER A 237 14.85 -1.60 -0.58
C SER A 237 15.97 -1.62 0.47
N GLY A 238 15.76 -2.34 1.59
CA GLY A 238 16.77 -2.58 2.62
C GLY A 238 17.36 -4.00 2.65
N ALA A 239 16.90 -4.92 1.78
CA ALA A 239 17.25 -6.35 1.83
C ALA A 239 17.93 -6.85 0.54
N THR A 240 18.79 -7.87 0.66
CA THR A 240 19.58 -8.50 -0.41
C THR A 240 18.78 -9.41 -1.37
N LYS A 241 17.49 -9.14 -1.62
CA LYS A 241 16.62 -9.95 -2.51
C LYS A 241 16.29 -9.22 -3.83
N PRO A 242 17.25 -9.06 -4.77
CA PRO A 242 17.03 -8.32 -6.01
C PRO A 242 15.97 -8.95 -6.93
N ALA A 243 15.82 -10.27 -6.91
CA ALA A 243 14.83 -10.97 -7.73
C ALA A 243 13.39 -10.64 -7.35
N VAL A 244 13.07 -10.60 -6.04
CA VAL A 244 11.73 -10.25 -5.54
C VAL A 244 11.37 -8.82 -5.94
N ALA A 245 12.32 -7.89 -5.78
CA ALA A 245 12.14 -6.51 -6.18
C ALA A 245 11.93 -6.38 -7.69
N ALA A 246 12.65 -7.16 -8.51
CA ALA A 246 12.47 -7.16 -9.96
C ALA A 246 11.07 -7.67 -10.36
N SER A 247 10.63 -8.82 -9.81
CA SER A 247 9.30 -9.38 -10.08
C SER A 247 8.18 -8.43 -9.66
N CYS A 248 8.23 -7.89 -8.43
CA CYS A 248 7.21 -6.95 -7.95
C CYS A 248 7.19 -5.66 -8.79
N ARG A 249 8.36 -5.17 -9.23
CA ARG A 249 8.44 -3.98 -10.11
C ARG A 249 7.86 -4.26 -11.49
N SER A 250 8.15 -5.43 -12.07
CA SER A 250 7.61 -5.85 -13.36
C SER A 250 6.09 -5.96 -13.30
N LEU A 251 5.55 -6.65 -12.28
CA LEU A 251 4.10 -6.77 -12.07
C LEU A 251 3.44 -5.40 -11.86
N LEU A 252 4.04 -4.54 -11.03
CA LEU A 252 3.51 -3.21 -10.77
C LEU A 252 3.49 -2.33 -12.04
N ASN A 253 4.54 -2.40 -12.85
CA ASN A 253 4.60 -1.68 -14.13
C ASN A 253 3.55 -2.21 -15.11
N TRP A 254 3.44 -3.54 -15.25
CA TRP A 254 2.43 -4.17 -16.10
C TRP A 254 1.01 -3.75 -15.71
N VAL A 255 0.62 -3.85 -14.44
CA VAL A 255 -0.72 -3.40 -13.98
C VAL A 255 -0.92 -1.91 -14.27
N THR A 256 0.11 -1.08 -14.02
CA THR A 256 0.02 0.38 -14.24
C THR A 256 -0.20 0.71 -15.72
N GLU A 257 0.51 0.04 -16.63
CA GLU A 257 0.37 0.26 -18.06
C GLU A 257 -0.99 -0.25 -18.56
N GLU A 258 -1.35 -1.50 -18.23
CA GLU A 258 -2.60 -2.11 -18.70
C GLU A 258 -3.87 -1.41 -18.19
N VAL A 259 -3.88 -0.96 -16.93
CA VAL A 259 -5.01 -0.18 -16.39
C VAL A 259 -5.13 1.18 -17.10
N ALA A 260 -4.00 1.80 -17.46
CA ALA A 260 -4.02 3.05 -18.22
C ALA A 260 -4.60 2.88 -19.63
N TRP A 261 -4.41 1.72 -20.26
CA TRP A 261 -5.01 1.39 -21.56
C TRP A 261 -6.50 1.00 -21.47
N GLN A 262 -6.97 0.56 -20.30
CA GLN A 262 -8.31 0.00 -20.11
C GLN A 262 -9.13 0.82 -19.10
N SER A 263 -9.54 2.03 -19.48
CA SER A 263 -10.35 2.93 -18.62
C SER A 263 -11.64 2.28 -18.07
N GLY A 264 -12.22 1.31 -18.78
CA GLY A 264 -13.37 0.53 -18.31
C GLY A 264 -13.11 -0.24 -17.01
N VAL A 265 -11.87 -0.64 -16.72
CA VAL A 265 -11.48 -1.29 -15.45
C VAL A 265 -11.59 -0.30 -14.30
N ILE A 266 -11.23 0.97 -14.52
CA ILE A 266 -11.35 2.04 -13.52
C ILE A 266 -12.82 2.30 -13.23
N ALA A 267 -13.65 2.47 -14.26
CA ALA A 267 -15.09 2.65 -14.11
C ALA A 267 -15.76 1.50 -13.32
N ALA A 268 -15.44 0.24 -13.67
CA ALA A 268 -15.96 -0.93 -12.96
C ALA A 268 -15.49 -1.00 -11.49
N SER A 269 -14.26 -0.60 -11.23
CA SER A 269 -13.69 -0.54 -9.87
C SER A 269 -14.38 0.54 -9.03
N THR A 270 -14.61 1.72 -9.60
CA THR A 270 -15.37 2.82 -8.96
C THR A 270 -16.80 2.38 -8.65
N GLN A 271 -17.47 1.74 -9.59
CA GLN A 271 -18.83 1.20 -9.37
C GLN A 271 -18.85 0.14 -8.27
N SER A 272 -17.82 -0.70 -8.18
CA SER A 272 -17.69 -1.73 -7.13
C SER A 272 -17.54 -1.11 -5.75
N ILE A 273 -16.88 0.06 -5.63
CA ILE A 273 -16.84 0.80 -4.37
C ILE A 273 -18.23 1.28 -3.97
N MET A 274 -18.97 1.88 -4.91
CA MET A 274 -20.28 2.48 -4.66
C MET A 274 -21.37 1.44 -4.35
N SER A 275 -21.27 0.25 -4.94
CA SER A 275 -22.30 -0.80 -4.81
C SER A 275 -22.03 -1.82 -3.72
N SER A 276 -20.77 -1.99 -3.30
CA SER A 276 -20.40 -2.98 -2.29
C SER A 276 -20.59 -2.45 -0.87
N THR A 277 -21.01 -3.33 0.04
CA THR A 277 -20.99 -3.08 1.49
C THR A 277 -19.74 -3.63 2.16
N ASN A 278 -18.84 -4.27 1.40
CA ASN A 278 -17.63 -4.86 1.93
C ASN A 278 -16.53 -3.79 2.03
N VAL A 279 -16.32 -3.28 3.25
CA VAL A 279 -15.31 -2.26 3.56
C VAL A 279 -13.88 -2.70 3.19
N LEU A 280 -13.54 -3.99 3.34
CA LEU A 280 -12.22 -4.50 2.95
C LEU A 280 -12.01 -4.45 1.44
N LEU A 281 -13.04 -4.79 0.66
CA LEU A 281 -13.01 -4.68 -0.80
C LEU A 281 -12.85 -3.21 -1.21
N GLN A 282 -13.68 -2.31 -0.67
CA GLN A 282 -13.60 -0.87 -0.94
C GLN A 282 -12.19 -0.35 -0.63
N LYS A 283 -11.63 -0.72 0.53
CA LYS A 283 -10.28 -0.35 0.94
C LYS A 283 -9.21 -0.86 -0.04
N ASN A 284 -9.29 -2.13 -0.46
CA ASN A 284 -8.35 -2.70 -1.43
C ASN A 284 -8.38 -1.96 -2.76
N ILE A 285 -9.58 -1.66 -3.28
CA ILE A 285 -9.75 -0.95 -4.53
C ILE A 285 -9.19 0.48 -4.41
N VAL A 286 -9.61 1.24 -3.40
CA VAL A 286 -9.18 2.64 -3.20
C VAL A 286 -7.66 2.74 -3.07
N LEU A 287 -7.05 1.92 -2.20
CA LEU A 287 -5.60 1.95 -2.00
C LEU A 287 -4.84 1.51 -3.25
N THR A 288 -5.35 0.52 -3.98
CA THR A 288 -4.74 0.09 -5.25
C THR A 288 -4.79 1.22 -6.29
N LEU A 289 -5.97 1.81 -6.51
CA LEU A 289 -6.13 2.90 -7.48
C LEU A 289 -5.27 4.10 -7.10
N GLN A 290 -5.11 4.42 -5.82
CA GLN A 290 -4.20 5.48 -5.37
C GLN A 290 -2.74 5.15 -5.72
N ILE A 291 -2.29 3.91 -5.49
CA ILE A 291 -0.92 3.49 -5.84
C ILE A 291 -0.68 3.62 -7.35
N LEU A 292 -1.65 3.23 -8.17
CA LEU A 292 -1.54 3.28 -9.64
C LEU A 292 -1.60 4.73 -10.16
N ALA A 293 -2.51 5.55 -9.62
CA ALA A 293 -2.67 6.96 -9.96
C ALA A 293 -1.39 7.77 -9.68
N GLN A 294 -0.68 7.49 -8.58
CA GLN A 294 0.62 8.11 -8.29
C GLN A 294 1.71 7.79 -9.32
N ARG A 295 1.52 6.73 -10.13
CA ARG A 295 2.51 6.24 -11.09
C ARG A 295 2.17 6.59 -12.53
N ASN A 296 0.93 6.97 -12.84
CA ASN A 296 0.48 7.18 -14.21
C ASN A 296 -0.58 8.30 -14.28
N ALA A 297 -0.32 9.30 -15.13
CA ALA A 297 -1.20 10.44 -15.32
C ALA A 297 -2.56 10.07 -15.97
N ALA A 298 -2.58 9.15 -16.94
CA ALA A 298 -3.81 8.74 -17.60
C ALA A 298 -4.78 8.04 -16.62
N ILE A 299 -4.25 7.32 -15.62
CA ILE A 299 -5.08 6.75 -14.54
C ILE A 299 -5.67 7.86 -13.67
N ARG A 300 -4.92 8.94 -13.39
CA ARG A 300 -5.45 10.09 -12.64
C ARG A 300 -6.58 10.78 -13.38
N GLU A 301 -6.39 11.03 -14.67
CA GLU A 301 -7.39 11.64 -15.55
C GLU A 301 -8.64 10.76 -15.61
N ALA A 302 -8.48 9.45 -15.83
CA ALA A 302 -9.61 8.52 -15.84
C ALA A 302 -10.35 8.42 -14.49
N LEU A 303 -9.67 8.64 -13.36
CA LEU A 303 -10.33 8.71 -12.04
C LEU A 303 -11.09 10.03 -11.87
N GLU A 304 -10.59 11.13 -12.43
CA GLU A 304 -11.30 12.42 -12.46
C GLU A 304 -12.57 12.32 -13.33
N ASP A 305 -12.47 11.68 -14.50
CA ASP A 305 -13.62 11.43 -15.40
C ASP A 305 -14.72 10.54 -14.78
N GLN A 306 -14.42 9.84 -13.69
CA GLN A 306 -15.36 8.97 -12.97
C GLN A 306 -15.86 9.59 -11.66
N ASP A 307 -15.60 10.88 -11.41
CA ASP A 307 -15.95 11.58 -10.16
C ASP A 307 -15.50 10.81 -8.90
N PHE A 308 -14.39 10.06 -9.02
CA PHE A 308 -13.94 9.13 -7.99
C PHE A 308 -13.63 9.84 -6.67
N ARG A 309 -13.09 11.06 -6.75
CA ARG A 309 -12.58 11.83 -5.61
C ARG A 309 -13.70 12.36 -4.71
N THR A 310 -14.88 12.65 -5.26
CA THR A 310 -15.99 13.26 -4.52
C THR A 310 -16.98 12.21 -4.02
N ASP A 311 -17.30 11.20 -4.83
CA ASP A 311 -18.41 10.30 -4.51
C ASP A 311 -17.90 8.97 -3.98
N ALA A 312 -17.09 8.25 -4.76
CA ALA A 312 -16.61 6.92 -4.40
C ALA A 312 -15.64 6.93 -3.22
N LEU A 313 -14.67 7.84 -3.23
CA LEU A 313 -13.67 7.94 -2.19
C LEU A 313 -14.27 8.40 -0.85
N VAL A 314 -15.16 9.39 -0.86
CA VAL A 314 -15.84 9.86 0.35
C VAL A 314 -16.72 8.76 0.92
N THR A 315 -17.49 8.07 0.08
CA THR A 315 -18.33 6.93 0.49
C THR A 315 -17.49 5.84 1.14
N ALA A 316 -16.37 5.45 0.53
CA ALA A 316 -15.48 4.43 1.08
C ALA A 316 -14.83 4.86 2.41
N ILE A 317 -14.41 6.12 2.54
CA ILE A 317 -13.84 6.65 3.78
C ILE A 317 -14.91 6.67 4.89
N GLN A 318 -16.14 7.05 4.55
CA GLN A 318 -17.24 7.11 5.51
C GLN A 318 -17.71 5.72 5.95
N ALA A 319 -17.69 4.73 5.07
CA ALA A 319 -18.07 3.34 5.37
C ALA A 319 -17.12 2.63 6.35
N ASP A 320 -15.88 3.10 6.50
CA ASP A 320 -14.90 2.54 7.44
C ASP A 320 -15.00 3.19 8.83
N ASP A 321 -15.77 2.58 9.73
CA ASP A 321 -15.99 3.07 11.09
C ASP A 321 -14.72 3.13 11.94
N GLU A 322 -13.72 2.29 11.68
CA GLU A 322 -12.44 2.29 12.38
C GLU A 322 -11.45 3.31 11.80
N ALA A 323 -11.84 4.02 10.73
CA ALA A 323 -10.99 4.94 9.99
C ALA A 323 -9.72 4.29 9.42
N GLY A 324 -9.69 2.96 9.23
CA GLY A 324 -8.51 2.23 8.77
C GLY A 324 -8.03 2.64 7.36
N LEU A 325 -8.98 2.92 6.45
CA LEU A 325 -8.73 3.47 5.13
C LEU A 325 -8.20 4.91 5.23
N ALA A 326 -8.84 5.76 6.05
CA ALA A 326 -8.39 7.14 6.28
C ALA A 326 -6.94 7.19 6.80
N VAL A 327 -6.61 6.35 7.80
CA VAL A 327 -5.26 6.18 8.33
C VAL A 327 -4.28 5.76 7.24
N SER A 328 -4.66 4.83 6.38
CA SER A 328 -3.81 4.34 5.29
C SER A 328 -3.55 5.43 4.24
N LEU A 329 -4.58 6.15 3.81
CA LEU A 329 -4.50 7.27 2.86
C LEU A 329 -3.61 8.39 3.40
N LEU A 330 -3.84 8.83 4.65
CA LEU A 330 -3.06 9.87 5.31
C LEU A 330 -1.59 9.46 5.51
N SER A 331 -1.32 8.19 5.82
CA SER A 331 0.04 7.67 5.93
C SER A 331 0.77 7.69 4.57
N ILE A 332 0.06 7.34 3.49
CA ILE A 332 0.60 7.44 2.12
C ILE A 332 0.90 8.91 1.78
N CYS A 333 0.03 9.85 2.14
CA CYS A 333 0.26 11.30 1.96
C CYS A 333 1.60 11.72 2.55
N LEU A 334 1.86 11.36 3.82
CA LEU A 334 3.11 11.72 4.50
C LEU A 334 4.34 11.15 3.80
N ASN A 335 4.28 9.88 3.37
CA ASN A 335 5.38 9.21 2.69
C ASN A 335 5.74 9.87 1.35
N CYS A 336 4.75 10.46 0.66
CA CYS A 336 4.97 11.21 -0.57
C CYS A 336 5.59 12.59 -0.27
N CYS A 337 5.06 13.31 0.71
CA CYS A 337 5.50 14.67 1.03
C CYS A 337 6.88 14.74 1.70
N ASP A 338 7.33 13.69 2.39
CA ASP A 338 8.67 13.65 3.01
C ASP A 338 9.82 13.73 1.99
N LYS A 339 9.56 13.42 0.72
CA LYS A 339 10.53 13.59 -0.36
C LYS A 339 10.62 15.03 -0.89
N CYS A 340 9.59 15.85 -0.65
CA CYS A 340 9.53 17.26 -1.05
C CYS A 340 9.82 18.22 0.11
N SER A 341 9.73 17.75 1.36
CA SER A 341 9.98 18.50 2.59
C SER A 341 11.47 18.58 2.96
N THR A 342 12.34 18.88 1.99
CA THR A 342 13.55 19.65 2.31
C THR A 342 13.38 21.03 1.73
N LEU A 343 12.61 21.88 2.43
CA LEU A 343 12.86 23.31 2.43
C LEU A 343 14.24 23.54 3.08
N LYS A 344 15.30 23.18 2.33
CA LYS A 344 16.62 23.78 2.51
C LYS A 344 16.38 25.27 2.36
N ILE A 345 16.53 26.01 3.45
CA ILE A 345 16.57 27.46 3.46
C ILE A 345 17.78 27.88 2.63
N LYS A 346 17.60 27.99 1.31
CA LYS A 346 18.55 28.62 0.42
C LYS A 346 18.30 30.13 0.53
N GLY A 347 18.80 30.72 1.61
CA GLY A 347 18.54 32.12 1.93
C GLY A 347 19.24 32.68 3.17
N CYS A 348 19.87 31.86 4.01
CA CYS A 348 20.67 32.31 5.16
C CYS A 348 22.11 31.78 5.10
N ALA A 349 22.74 31.84 3.94
CA ALA A 349 24.19 31.72 3.82
C ALA A 349 24.67 32.86 2.93
N ARG A 350 24.74 34.06 3.52
CA ARG A 350 25.70 35.06 3.10
C ARG A 350 26.60 35.33 4.29
N ASP A 351 27.89 35.11 4.04
CA ASP A 351 29.02 35.75 4.72
C ASP A 351 29.41 35.21 6.10
N SER A 352 29.78 33.93 6.15
CA SER A 352 30.80 33.46 7.10
C SER A 352 31.48 32.20 6.55
N ASN A 353 32.43 32.38 5.63
CA ASN A 353 33.54 31.46 5.39
C ASN A 353 34.57 32.16 4.47
N THR A 354 35.33 33.08 5.06
CA THR A 354 36.69 33.37 4.62
C THR A 354 37.59 32.24 5.13
N PHE A 355 38.11 31.38 4.24
CA PHE A 355 39.55 31.13 4.01
C PHE A 355 39.83 29.85 3.18
N GLN A 356 40.80 29.99 2.27
CA GLN A 356 41.49 29.00 1.39
C GLN A 356 40.69 28.55 0.16
N GLY A 357 40.98 28.95 -1.10
CA GLY A 357 42.23 28.94 -1.90
C GLY A 357 41.91 28.02 -3.11
N ASP A 358 42.08 28.32 -4.41
CA ASP A 358 43.06 29.07 -5.20
C ASP A 358 42.47 29.40 -6.60
N ASN A 359 42.99 30.49 -7.18
CA ASN A 359 43.28 30.76 -8.61
C ASN A 359 42.23 30.52 -9.73
N SER A 360 41.77 31.60 -10.37
CA SER A 360 42.30 32.07 -11.67
C SER A 360 41.57 33.33 -12.20
N ASN A 361 42.39 34.29 -12.67
CA ASN A 361 42.22 35.36 -13.68
C ASN A 361 40.91 35.36 -14.51
N GLU A 362 40.31 36.46 -14.96
CA GLU A 362 40.84 37.77 -15.42
C GLU A 362 39.66 38.75 -15.65
N GLN A 363 39.92 40.05 -15.47
CA GLN A 363 39.36 41.24 -16.18
C GLN A 363 37.85 41.58 -16.08
N GLN A 364 37.54 42.68 -15.37
CA GLN A 364 37.12 44.01 -15.91
C GLN A 364 35.62 44.02 -16.30
N ASP A 365 34.74 44.89 -15.80
CA ASP A 365 34.85 46.34 -15.60
C ASP A 365 33.73 46.89 -14.69
N GLU A 366 33.93 48.14 -14.28
CA GLU A 366 33.00 49.09 -13.63
C GLU A 366 32.81 49.00 -12.11
N GLU A 367 33.90 49.36 -11.45
CA GLU A 367 33.99 50.27 -10.31
C GLU A 367 32.85 51.32 -10.26
N ARG A 368 31.75 51.00 -9.56
CA ARG A 368 30.91 51.99 -8.89
C ARG A 368 31.32 52.06 -7.43
N THR A 369 31.94 53.17 -7.08
CA THR A 369 32.29 53.60 -5.73
C THR A 369 31.13 53.37 -4.74
N PRO A 370 31.41 52.84 -3.52
CA PRO A 370 30.42 52.64 -2.48
C PRO A 370 30.21 53.93 -1.66
N ASP A 371 29.89 55.04 -2.32
CA ASP A 371 29.64 56.32 -1.65
C ASP A 371 28.15 56.67 -1.68
N SER A 372 27.42 56.08 -0.75
CA SER A 372 26.29 56.69 -0.01
C SER A 372 25.75 55.71 1.04
N ARG A 373 26.65 55.20 1.90
CA ARG A 373 26.28 54.79 3.27
C ARG A 373 26.17 56.04 4.15
N THR A 374 25.34 56.98 3.72
CA THR A 374 24.88 58.07 4.59
C THR A 374 23.59 57.59 5.23
N ASP A 375 23.70 57.22 6.50
CA ASP A 375 22.62 57.18 7.47
C ASP A 375 21.40 56.32 7.11
N GLU A 376 21.50 55.00 7.27
CA GLU A 376 20.31 54.24 7.71
C GLU A 376 20.02 54.66 9.16
N GLN A 377 19.46 55.87 9.34
CA GLN A 377 18.89 56.27 10.62
C GLN A 377 17.84 55.23 11.00
N ASP A 378 18.01 54.66 12.19
CA ASP A 378 17.09 53.70 12.76
C ASP A 378 15.82 54.43 13.23
N PHE A 379 14.96 54.80 12.28
CA PHE A 379 13.74 55.54 12.58
C PHE A 379 12.55 54.61 12.83
N ILE A 380 11.66 55.05 13.69
CA ILE A 380 10.43 54.33 14.06
C ILE A 380 9.37 54.59 13.00
N ILE A 381 8.82 53.51 12.44
CA ILE A 381 7.67 53.52 11.53
C ILE A 381 6.40 53.30 12.36
N GLN A 382 5.34 54.08 12.08
CA GLN A 382 4.00 53.77 12.56
C GLN A 382 3.24 52.95 11.51
N LEU A 383 2.88 51.72 11.87
CA LEU A 383 2.10 50.78 11.07
C LEU A 383 0.62 50.93 11.40
N ARG A 384 -0.19 51.30 10.40
CA ARG A 384 -1.65 51.38 10.55
C ARG A 384 -2.27 49.98 10.58
N CYS A 385 -3.00 49.69 11.64
CA CYS A 385 -3.71 48.45 11.91
C CYS A 385 -5.22 48.62 11.65
N ALA A 386 -6.00 47.58 11.95
CA ALA A 386 -7.47 47.64 11.98
C ALA A 386 -7.96 48.75 12.91
N ASP A 387 -9.19 49.23 12.69
CA ASP A 387 -9.86 50.26 13.47
C ASP A 387 -9.12 51.61 13.55
N GLY A 388 -8.09 51.81 12.72
CA GLY A 388 -7.28 53.02 12.69
C GLY A 388 -6.21 53.08 13.78
N GLU A 389 -5.96 51.99 14.49
CA GLU A 389 -4.89 51.90 15.49
C GLU A 389 -3.49 51.88 14.84
N PHE A 390 -2.45 52.26 15.60
CA PHE A 390 -1.08 52.33 15.10
C PHE A 390 -0.11 51.56 15.99
N VAL A 391 0.78 50.76 15.39
CA VAL A 391 1.87 50.05 16.06
C VAL A 391 3.20 50.63 15.63
N LYS A 392 4.09 50.92 16.59
CA LYS A 392 5.42 51.47 16.33
C LYS A 392 6.44 50.35 16.17
N ALA A 393 7.24 50.40 15.11
CA ALA A 393 8.25 49.40 14.82
C ALA A 393 9.48 50.01 14.17
N THR A 394 10.64 49.42 14.47
CA THR A 394 11.92 49.84 13.91
C THR A 394 12.00 49.51 12.42
N ALA A 395 12.33 50.50 11.57
CA ALA A 395 12.42 50.31 10.12
C ALA A 395 13.41 49.21 9.71
N VAL A 396 14.56 49.14 10.37
CA VAL A 396 15.62 48.17 10.09
C VAL A 396 15.13 46.73 10.30
N LEU A 397 14.51 46.45 11.45
CA LEU A 397 13.96 45.13 11.77
C LEU A 397 12.89 44.67 10.77
N LEU A 398 12.04 45.59 10.32
CA LEU A 398 11.02 45.28 9.32
C LEU A 398 11.64 44.95 7.96
N ARG A 399 12.63 45.72 7.48
CA ARG A 399 13.31 45.46 6.20
C ARG A 399 14.07 44.13 6.20
N GLU A 400 14.71 43.80 7.32
CA GLU A 400 15.48 42.57 7.47
C GLU A 400 14.59 41.33 7.41
N HIS A 401 13.48 41.36 8.15
CA HIS A 401 12.64 40.18 8.39
C HIS A 401 11.33 40.14 7.61
N SER A 402 11.05 41.10 6.74
CA SER A 402 9.80 41.15 5.96
C SER A 402 10.02 41.57 4.51
N ASN A 403 9.59 40.70 3.58
CA ASN A 403 9.69 40.97 2.15
C ASN A 403 8.88 42.21 1.72
N LEU A 404 7.74 42.47 2.37
CA LEU A 404 6.90 43.63 2.10
C LEU A 404 7.63 44.96 2.35
N PHE A 405 8.57 44.98 3.30
CA PHE A 405 9.29 46.18 3.71
C PHE A 405 10.71 46.26 3.13
N ARG A 406 11.28 45.13 2.66
CA ARG A 406 12.65 45.06 2.11
C ARG A 406 12.91 46.01 0.93
N GLY A 407 11.89 46.32 0.14
CA GLY A 407 11.97 47.26 -0.99
C GLY A 407 11.45 48.67 -0.69
N TRP A 408 11.06 48.98 0.55
CA TRP A 408 10.50 50.27 0.89
C TRP A 408 11.59 51.34 0.90
N LYS A 409 11.53 52.27 -0.06
CA LYS A 409 12.35 53.48 -0.10
C LYS A 409 11.62 54.57 0.66
N ALA A 410 12.30 55.19 1.63
CA ALA A 410 11.81 56.37 2.33
C ALA A 410 11.82 57.57 1.37
N GLU A 411 10.89 57.60 0.43
CA GLU A 411 10.66 58.79 -0.39
C GLU A 411 9.90 59.80 0.49
N ASN A 412 10.67 60.74 1.04
CA ASN A 412 10.27 61.88 1.87
C ASN A 412 10.07 61.57 3.37
N ALA A 413 11.18 61.52 4.11
CA ALA A 413 11.20 61.57 5.58
C ALA A 413 12.06 62.76 6.05
N HIS A 414 11.64 63.98 5.70
CA HIS A 414 12.12 65.20 6.36
C HIS A 414 10.96 65.81 7.14
N ASP A 415 10.56 65.13 8.21
CA ASP A 415 9.84 65.78 9.30
C ASP A 415 10.41 65.29 10.64
N PRO A 416 11.20 66.12 11.35
CA PRO A 416 11.78 65.75 12.64
C PRO A 416 10.72 65.71 13.77
N GLU A 417 9.49 66.14 13.49
CA GLU A 417 8.34 66.08 14.42
C GLU A 417 7.44 64.86 14.17
N GLY A 418 7.98 63.66 14.40
CA GLY A 418 7.23 62.59 15.05
C GLY A 418 6.11 61.83 14.31
N ASN A 419 5.85 62.03 13.01
CA ASN A 419 4.77 61.33 12.30
C ASN A 419 5.10 60.84 10.88
N ASN A 420 6.16 60.03 10.74
CA ASN A 420 6.34 59.19 9.54
C ASN A 420 5.39 57.98 9.61
N SER A 421 4.09 58.23 9.41
CA SER A 421 3.07 57.19 9.33
C SER A 421 3.15 56.51 7.96
N VAL A 422 3.50 55.22 7.96
CA VAL A 422 3.55 54.42 6.72
C VAL A 422 2.24 53.65 6.65
N VAL A 423 1.32 54.16 5.82
CA VAL A 423 0.04 53.49 5.58
C VAL A 423 0.26 52.33 4.62
N ILE A 424 0.54 51.15 5.16
CA ILE A 424 0.49 49.91 4.40
C ILE A 424 -0.94 49.40 4.45
N ALA A 425 -1.71 49.65 3.39
CA ALA A 425 -3.11 49.24 3.29
C ALA A 425 -3.35 47.74 3.50
N ARG A 426 -2.32 46.89 3.40
CA ARG A 426 -2.41 45.46 3.67
C ARG A 426 -2.45 45.12 5.18
N LEU A 427 -1.96 46.01 6.04
CA LEU A 427 -1.93 45.80 7.50
C LEU A 427 -3.22 46.24 8.21
N SER A 428 -4.05 47.07 7.56
CA SER A 428 -5.30 47.58 8.14
C SER A 428 -6.40 46.52 8.35
N LYS A 429 -6.09 45.25 8.08
CA LYS A 429 -6.98 44.10 8.32
C LYS A 429 -6.65 43.36 9.63
N PHE A 430 -5.53 43.68 10.27
CA PHE A 430 -5.04 42.98 11.47
C PHE A 430 -5.20 43.85 12.70
N ARG A 431 -5.56 43.25 13.83
CA ARG A 431 -5.66 43.94 15.13
C ARG A 431 -4.29 44.45 15.56
N ALA A 432 -4.25 45.61 16.22
CA ALA A 432 -2.99 46.19 16.69
C ALA A 432 -2.25 45.25 17.65
N SER A 433 -2.98 44.48 18.47
CA SER A 433 -2.37 43.46 19.33
C SER A 433 -1.56 42.46 18.52
N SER A 434 -2.10 41.89 17.46
CA SER A 434 -1.41 40.90 16.62
C SER A 434 -0.23 41.49 15.84
N VAL A 435 -0.34 42.75 15.39
CA VAL A 435 0.79 43.48 14.77
C VAL A 435 1.87 43.78 15.80
N GLN A 436 1.52 44.14 17.03
CA GLN A 436 2.47 44.35 18.12
C GLN A 436 3.24 43.06 18.45
N HIS A 437 2.54 41.93 18.59
CA HIS A 437 3.19 40.62 18.78
C HIS A 437 4.16 40.32 17.64
N PHE A 438 3.79 40.58 16.38
CA PHE A 438 4.71 40.41 15.25
C PHE A 438 6.00 41.22 15.41
N VAL A 439 5.88 42.51 15.77
CA VAL A 439 7.02 43.42 15.95
C VAL A 439 7.90 42.96 17.12
N ASP A 440 7.30 42.56 18.23
CA ASP A 440 8.01 42.10 19.43
C ASP A 440 8.80 40.79 19.18
N LEU A 441 8.34 39.95 18.23
CA LEU A 441 9.03 38.71 17.85
C LEU A 441 10.26 38.93 16.97
N LEU A 442 10.32 40.04 16.22
CA LEU A 442 11.40 40.32 15.28
C LEU A 442 12.79 40.36 15.94
N PRO A 443 13.01 41.01 17.10
CA PRO A 443 14.32 41.00 17.75
C PRO A 443 14.62 39.70 18.51
N MET A 444 13.62 38.87 18.80
CA MET A 444 13.79 37.69 19.65
C MET A 444 14.55 36.54 18.95
N ALA A 445 15.30 35.76 19.73
CA ALA A 445 15.83 34.48 19.28
C ALA A 445 14.70 33.46 19.09
N GLN A 446 14.84 32.54 18.12
CA GLN A 446 13.75 31.62 17.71
C GLN A 446 13.13 30.85 18.89
N GLN A 447 13.94 30.27 19.78
CA GLN A 447 13.42 29.50 20.90
C GLN A 447 12.64 30.36 21.91
N VAL A 448 13.12 31.58 22.18
CA VAL A 448 12.45 32.53 23.08
C VAL A 448 11.12 32.99 22.49
N ALA A 449 11.12 33.33 21.20
CA ALA A 449 9.92 33.70 20.45
C ALA A 449 8.88 32.58 20.46
N VAL A 450 9.29 31.32 20.28
CA VAL A 450 8.36 30.18 20.33
C VAL A 450 7.80 29.99 21.73
N ASN A 451 8.61 30.11 22.78
CA ASN A 451 8.13 29.99 24.17
C ASN A 451 7.09 31.09 24.48
N ALA A 452 7.43 32.35 24.20
CA ALA A 452 6.53 33.49 24.42
C ALA A 452 5.19 33.32 23.69
N LEU A 453 5.21 32.85 22.44
CA LEU A 453 3.99 32.57 21.68
C LEU A 453 3.20 31.36 22.21
N THR A 454 3.88 30.36 22.76
CA THR A 454 3.21 29.17 23.32
C THR A 454 2.50 29.53 24.63
N GLU A 455 3.10 30.42 25.44
CA GLU A 455 2.55 30.90 26.72
C GLU A 455 1.29 31.77 26.57
N LEU A 456 1.03 32.32 25.37
CA LEU A 456 -0.21 33.06 25.11
C LEU A 456 -1.46 32.19 25.21
N GLU A 457 -1.32 30.86 25.03
CA GLU A 457 -2.40 29.87 25.02
C GLU A 457 -3.62 30.23 24.13
N SER A 458 -3.44 31.14 23.18
CA SER A 458 -4.49 31.70 22.33
C SER A 458 -4.32 31.28 20.88
N PHE A 459 -5.07 30.26 20.45
CA PHE A 459 -5.00 29.79 19.06
C PHE A 459 -5.41 30.86 18.05
N SER A 460 -6.42 31.69 18.36
CA SER A 460 -6.89 32.76 17.47
C SER A 460 -5.82 33.82 17.20
N THR A 461 -5.02 34.17 18.22
CA THR A 461 -3.89 35.10 18.08
C THR A 461 -2.81 34.50 17.19
N LEU A 462 -2.51 33.20 17.33
CA LEU A 462 -1.53 32.52 16.48
C LEU A 462 -2.01 32.36 15.02
N GLN A 463 -3.32 32.17 14.79
CA GLN A 463 -3.90 32.18 13.45
C GLN A 463 -3.74 33.54 12.78
N GLU A 464 -4.06 34.62 13.49
CA GLU A 464 -3.91 35.99 12.99
C GLU A 464 -2.44 36.33 12.69
N LEU A 465 -1.51 35.88 13.54
CA LEU A 465 -0.07 36.01 13.33
C LEU A 465 0.43 35.24 12.09
N LEU A 466 -0.09 34.06 11.80
CA LEU A 466 0.26 33.32 10.57
C LEU A 466 -0.25 34.04 9.31
N HIS A 467 -1.48 34.56 9.32
CA HIS A 467 -2.00 35.37 8.22
C HIS A 467 -1.19 36.65 8.02
N LEU A 468 -0.82 37.30 9.12
CA LEU A 468 0.04 38.47 9.09
C LEU A 468 1.42 38.12 8.50
N ALA A 469 2.05 37.05 8.98
CA ALA A 469 3.34 36.58 8.48
C ALA A 469 3.32 36.28 6.98
N ASN A 470 2.25 35.68 6.47
CA ASN A 470 2.05 35.44 5.04
C ASN A 470 1.93 36.76 4.27
N THR A 471 1.11 37.69 4.78
CA THR A 471 0.81 38.98 4.13
C THR A 471 2.05 39.86 4.01
N VAL A 472 2.91 39.85 5.03
CA VAL A 472 4.15 40.63 5.08
C VAL A 472 5.35 39.85 4.51
N GLY A 473 5.20 38.56 4.22
CA GLY A 473 6.27 37.69 3.74
C GLY A 473 7.42 37.57 4.75
N SER A 474 7.11 37.34 6.03
CA SER A 474 8.11 37.14 7.09
C SER A 474 8.32 35.67 7.40
N ALA A 475 9.44 35.11 6.90
CA ALA A 475 9.81 33.72 7.17
C ALA A 475 10.04 33.44 8.66
N LYS A 476 10.64 34.41 9.38
CA LYS A 476 10.89 34.29 10.82
C LYS A 476 9.58 34.11 11.60
N CYS A 477 8.64 35.04 11.43
CA CYS A 477 7.33 34.97 12.08
C CYS A 477 6.54 33.73 11.66
N TRP A 478 6.62 33.35 10.37
CA TRP A 478 5.98 32.14 9.86
C TRP A 478 6.46 30.88 10.60
N HIS A 479 7.78 30.70 10.75
CA HIS A 479 8.35 29.52 11.40
C HIS A 479 8.16 29.49 12.92
N THR A 480 8.29 30.64 13.61
CA THR A 480 8.09 30.73 15.06
C THR A 480 6.63 30.45 15.42
N THR A 481 5.69 31.08 14.72
CA THR A 481 4.25 30.89 14.94
C THR A 481 3.82 29.45 14.63
N THR A 482 4.32 28.86 13.54
CA THR A 482 4.09 27.44 13.23
C THR A 482 4.58 26.52 14.36
N SER A 483 5.76 26.81 14.90
CA SER A 483 6.35 26.01 15.98
C SER A 483 5.56 26.14 17.29
N ALA A 484 5.05 27.32 17.60
CA ALA A 484 4.19 27.56 18.76
C ALA A 484 2.85 26.80 18.62
N ILE A 485 2.19 26.90 17.46
CA ILE A 485 0.96 26.14 17.17
C ILE A 485 1.19 24.63 17.32
N CYS A 486 2.34 24.12 16.85
CA CYS A 486 2.67 22.70 17.01
C CYS A 486 2.83 22.27 18.47
N ARG A 487 3.29 23.16 19.37
CA ARG A 487 3.42 22.87 20.80
C ARG A 487 2.07 22.91 21.52
N MET A 488 1.14 23.72 21.04
CA MET A 488 -0.22 23.82 21.57
C MET A 488 -1.18 22.74 21.02
N MET A 489 -0.70 21.88 20.12
CA MET A 489 -1.53 20.86 19.51
C MET A 489 -1.87 19.75 20.51
N THR A 490 -3.16 19.45 20.63
CA THR A 490 -3.73 18.46 21.55
C THR A 490 -4.67 17.52 20.79
N ALA A 491 -5.09 16.44 21.46
CA ALA A 491 -6.08 15.52 20.92
C ALA A 491 -7.42 16.19 20.55
N SER A 492 -7.78 17.30 21.21
CA SER A 492 -9.05 18.00 21.00
C SER A 492 -9.00 19.11 19.96
N ASN A 493 -7.83 19.68 19.65
CA ASN A 493 -7.73 20.85 18.77
C ASN A 493 -6.99 20.59 17.44
N TRP A 494 -6.33 19.44 17.27
CA TRP A 494 -5.51 19.18 16.08
C TRP A 494 -6.30 19.24 14.77
N LEU A 495 -7.57 18.79 14.76
CA LEU A 495 -8.40 18.81 13.56
C LEU A 495 -8.75 20.26 13.15
N HIS A 496 -9.02 21.13 14.13
CA HIS A 496 -9.27 22.54 13.88
C HIS A 496 -8.03 23.24 13.33
N ILE A 497 -6.85 22.93 13.88
CA ILE A 497 -5.56 23.41 13.36
C ILE A 497 -5.32 22.89 11.93
N PHE A 498 -5.64 21.63 11.67
CA PHE A 498 -5.53 21.01 10.35
C PHE A 498 -6.44 21.69 9.32
N GLN A 499 -7.70 21.96 9.67
CA GLN A 499 -8.66 22.64 8.81
C GLN A 499 -8.16 24.04 8.45
N PHE A 500 -7.81 24.84 9.45
CA PHE A 500 -7.19 26.16 9.26
C PHE A 500 -5.96 26.10 8.33
N ALA A 501 -5.06 25.14 8.58
CA ALA A 501 -3.84 25.00 7.81
C ALA A 501 -4.09 24.58 6.36
N SER A 502 -5.09 23.74 6.09
CA SER A 502 -5.37 23.21 4.76
C SER A 502 -6.24 24.15 3.90
N THR A 503 -7.18 24.89 4.48
CA THR A 503 -8.11 25.76 3.71
C THR A 503 -7.71 27.22 3.72
N GLU A 504 -7.49 27.80 4.89
CA GLU A 504 -7.39 29.26 5.04
C GLU A 504 -5.99 29.79 4.67
N VAL A 505 -4.95 29.14 5.19
CA VAL A 505 -3.55 29.59 5.00
C VAL A 505 -2.81 28.76 3.95
N ARG A 506 -3.30 27.55 3.63
CA ARG A 506 -2.63 26.55 2.77
C ARG A 506 -1.17 26.32 3.20
N HIS A 507 -0.99 26.00 4.48
CA HIS A 507 0.31 25.83 5.12
C HIS A 507 0.78 24.35 5.09
N PRO A 508 1.61 23.94 4.13
CA PRO A 508 1.94 22.52 3.90
C PRO A 508 2.62 21.85 5.11
N THR A 509 3.60 22.51 5.74
CA THR A 509 4.30 21.92 6.90
C THR A 509 3.38 21.70 8.10
N LEU A 510 2.44 22.60 8.34
CA LEU A 510 1.50 22.51 9.46
C LEU A 510 0.47 21.40 9.19
N VAL A 511 -0.03 21.29 7.96
CA VAL A 511 -0.88 20.18 7.51
C VAL A 511 -0.20 18.83 7.79
N LEU A 512 1.04 18.63 7.32
CA LEU A 512 1.78 17.38 7.53
C LEU A 512 2.03 17.07 9.01
N ARG A 513 2.29 18.11 9.83
CA ARG A 513 2.46 17.93 11.28
C ARG A 513 1.16 17.54 11.97
N CYS A 514 0.02 18.09 11.57
CA CYS A 514 -1.29 17.70 12.10
C CYS A 514 -1.62 16.24 11.71
N ILE A 515 -1.39 15.85 10.46
CA ILE A 515 -1.59 14.47 10.00
C ILE A 515 -0.74 13.49 10.82
N ARG A 516 0.56 13.80 11.00
CA ARG A 516 1.46 13.00 11.86
C ARG A 516 0.97 12.89 13.29
N PHE A 517 0.45 13.98 13.85
CA PHE A 517 -0.10 13.99 15.20
C PHE A 517 -1.32 13.07 15.31
N GLY A 518 -2.30 13.18 14.40
CA GLY A 518 -3.48 12.33 14.36
C GLY A 518 -3.15 10.85 14.22
N LEU A 519 -2.20 10.50 13.34
CA LEU A 519 -1.74 9.11 13.16
C LEU A 519 -1.03 8.56 14.40
N ARG A 520 -0.21 9.39 15.08
CA ARG A 520 0.42 9.00 16.35
C ARG A 520 -0.61 8.74 17.43
N LEU A 521 -1.61 9.62 17.55
CA LEU A 521 -2.70 9.46 18.50
C LEU A 521 -3.50 8.17 18.26
N HIS A 522 -3.78 7.84 16.99
CA HIS A 522 -4.41 6.58 16.61
C HIS A 522 -3.56 5.36 17.03
N SER A 523 -2.25 5.41 16.74
CA SER A 523 -1.33 4.33 17.11
C SER A 523 -1.19 4.13 18.63
N SER A 524 -1.22 5.21 19.41
CA SER A 524 -1.11 5.15 20.88
C SER A 524 -2.38 4.62 21.53
N LEU A 525 -3.54 4.89 20.93
CA LEU A 525 -4.81 4.40 21.43
C LEU A 525 -5.00 2.92 21.11
N GLY A 526 -4.47 2.40 19.99
CA GLY A 526 -4.59 0.98 19.62
C GLY A 526 -6.00 0.56 19.20
N PRO A 527 -6.17 -0.68 18.67
CA PRO A 527 -7.45 -1.15 18.17
C PRO A 527 -8.51 -1.29 19.28
N ARG A 528 -9.79 -1.23 18.88
CA ARG A 528 -10.91 -1.49 19.79
C ARG A 528 -10.82 -2.92 20.30
N SER A 529 -10.91 -3.12 21.62
CA SER A 529 -10.99 -4.48 22.15
C SER A 529 -12.33 -5.08 21.74
N THR A 530 -12.30 -6.18 21.00
CA THR A 530 -13.49 -6.91 20.53
C THR A 530 -14.04 -7.88 21.58
N VAL A 531 -13.46 -7.93 22.78
CA VAL A 531 -13.99 -8.76 23.87
C VAL A 531 -15.20 -8.03 24.48
N PRO A 532 -16.43 -8.58 24.39
CA PRO A 532 -17.56 -7.99 25.07
C PRO A 532 -17.28 -8.04 26.57
N GLN A 533 -17.09 -6.88 27.20
CA GLN A 533 -17.04 -6.80 28.64
C GLN A 533 -18.45 -7.14 29.16
N PRO A 534 -18.59 -8.16 30.03
CA PRO A 534 -19.89 -8.49 30.59
C PRO A 534 -20.39 -7.32 31.44
N ASP A 535 -21.61 -6.89 31.14
CA ASP A 535 -22.49 -5.97 31.86
C ASP A 535 -21.95 -5.45 33.21
N LYS A 536 -21.07 -4.47 33.14
CA LYS A 536 -20.83 -3.54 34.24
C LYS A 536 -21.21 -2.15 33.74
N GLN A 537 -22.14 -1.52 34.45
CA GLN A 537 -22.64 -0.17 34.16
C GLN A 537 -21.55 0.75 33.64
N ALA A 538 -21.86 1.39 32.52
CA ALA A 538 -21.05 2.33 31.76
C ALA A 538 -20.42 3.43 32.64
N GLN A 539 -19.24 3.16 33.19
CA GLN A 539 -18.24 4.21 33.26
C GLN A 539 -17.66 4.33 31.85
N ILE A 540 -17.89 5.48 31.22
CA ILE A 540 -17.32 5.82 29.92
C ILE A 540 -15.81 5.65 30.06
N ASP A 541 -15.25 4.64 29.41
CA ASP A 541 -13.80 4.50 29.29
C ASP A 541 -13.29 5.76 28.55
N PRO A 542 -12.51 6.64 29.21
CA PRO A 542 -12.04 7.87 28.58
C PRO A 542 -11.19 7.58 27.33
N VAL A 543 -10.52 6.42 27.28
CA VAL A 543 -9.76 5.96 26.12
C VAL A 543 -10.71 5.52 24.99
N GLY A 544 -11.79 4.83 25.35
CA GLY A 544 -12.86 4.45 24.42
C GLY A 544 -13.52 5.66 23.77
N GLN A 545 -13.82 6.70 24.52
CA GLN A 545 -14.40 7.94 24.00
C GLN A 545 -13.42 8.70 23.08
N GLN A 546 -12.15 8.82 23.49
CA GLN A 546 -11.13 9.44 22.63
C GLN A 546 -10.94 8.71 21.29
N ARG A 547 -11.08 7.37 21.26
CA ARG A 547 -11.08 6.61 20.01
C ARG A 547 -12.30 6.91 19.15
N VAL A 548 -13.48 6.97 19.75
CA VAL A 548 -14.75 7.30 19.06
C VAL A 548 -14.69 8.71 18.46
N ASP A 549 -14.05 9.66 19.14
CA ASP A 549 -13.91 11.04 18.66
C ASP A 549 -12.80 11.18 17.59
N LEU A 550 -11.78 10.30 17.63
CA LEU A 550 -10.65 10.35 16.70
C LEU A 550 -10.98 9.78 15.31
N ALA A 551 -11.71 8.66 15.23
CA ALA A 551 -12.09 8.05 13.96
C ALA A 551 -12.81 9.02 12.99
N PRO A 552 -13.86 9.77 13.38
CA PRO A 552 -14.49 10.76 12.51
C PRO A 552 -13.53 11.90 12.16
N ALA A 553 -12.68 12.36 13.08
CA ALA A 553 -11.68 13.39 12.80
C ALA A 553 -10.66 12.95 11.73
N LEU A 554 -10.19 11.70 11.78
CA LEU A 554 -9.31 11.13 10.76
C LEU A 554 -10.02 10.98 9.41
N ARG A 555 -11.29 10.56 9.40
CA ARG A 555 -12.11 10.52 8.18
C ARG A 555 -12.26 11.91 7.56
N THR A 556 -12.58 12.93 8.35
CA THR A 556 -12.66 14.32 7.89
C THR A 556 -11.32 14.79 7.30
N ALA A 557 -10.21 14.54 7.98
CA ALA A 557 -8.90 14.91 7.47
C ALA A 557 -8.56 14.19 6.15
N ALA A 558 -8.87 12.90 6.03
CA ALA A 558 -8.65 12.14 4.80
C ALA A 558 -9.52 12.63 3.64
N ILE A 559 -10.79 12.97 3.89
CA ILE A 559 -11.68 13.56 2.89
C ILE A 559 -11.15 14.92 2.44
N GLN A 560 -10.68 15.75 3.36
CA GLN A 560 -10.14 17.07 3.03
C GLN A 560 -8.81 17.01 2.26
N MET A 561 -8.02 15.94 2.46
CA MET A 561 -6.81 15.67 1.67
C MET A 561 -7.10 14.91 0.37
N SER A 562 -8.34 14.49 0.09
CA SER A 562 -8.66 13.59 -1.03
C SER A 562 -8.19 14.11 -2.39
N GLU A 563 -8.28 15.43 -2.61
CA GLU A 563 -7.81 16.10 -3.81
C GLU A 563 -6.28 16.00 -3.95
N GLU A 564 -5.55 16.32 -2.87
CA GLU A 564 -4.08 16.30 -2.83
C GLU A 564 -3.49 14.88 -2.86
N LEU A 565 -4.23 13.88 -2.37
CA LEU A 565 -3.78 12.48 -2.27
C LEU A 565 -3.51 11.81 -3.64
N PHE A 566 -4.08 12.35 -4.72
CA PHE A 566 -4.00 11.80 -6.08
C PHE A 566 -3.26 12.71 -7.07
N ILE A 567 -3.01 13.98 -6.73
CA ILE A 567 -2.34 14.94 -7.63
C ILE A 567 -0.81 14.76 -7.63
N GLY A 568 -0.23 14.16 -6.58
CA GLY A 568 1.18 13.80 -6.51
C GLY A 568 2.07 14.89 -5.94
#